data_AF-V9HJG2-F1
#
_entry.id   AF-V9HJG2-F1
#
_cell.length_a   1.000
_cell.length_b   1.000
_cell.length_c   1.000
_cell.angle_alpha   90.00
_cell.angle_beta   90.00
_cell.angle_gamma   90.00
#
_symmetry.space_group_name_H-M   'P 1'
#
loop_
_entity.id
_entity.type
_entity.pdbx_description
1 polymer ?
#
loop_
_entity_poly.entity_id
_entity_poly.type
_entity_poly.pdbx_seq_one_letter_code
_entity_poly.pdbx_strand_id
1 'polypeptide(L)'
;MGISDYFQRNIRYDYNDANSSKGNNPNAHNAYDAIVQNLAVCEGIAKAYSLILSYFNIRSMAASGKAGGAFSLILNHAWNIVEYENEYYHCDIKWDLCGYVDRQIYSYQYFGLDDSEMSIDHKWNLKTVPNCSGSKLSYYKNITNYLLIRMIKYQISYEGNITLEIV
;
A
#
# COMPACT_ATOMS: atom_id res chain seq x y z
N MET A 1 -13.14 4.35 8.35
CA MET A 1 -12.52 4.04 7.04
C MET A 1 -11.13 3.46 7.31
N GLY A 2 -10.61 2.53 6.49
CA GLY A 2 -9.29 1.91 6.73
C GLY A 2 -8.18 2.80 6.20
N ILE A 3 -6.93 2.56 6.58
CA ILE A 3 -5.78 3.35 6.06
C ILE A 3 -5.68 3.14 4.54
N SER A 4 -5.75 1.89 4.07
CA SER A 4 -5.76 1.56 2.63
C SER A 4 -6.93 2.22 1.90
N ASP A 5 -8.14 2.15 2.45
CA ASP A 5 -9.33 2.82 1.90
C ASP A 5 -9.10 4.34 1.74
N TYR A 6 -8.51 4.98 2.76
CA TYR A 6 -8.21 6.42 2.71
C TYR A 6 -7.24 6.74 1.57
N PHE A 7 -6.18 5.95 1.41
CA PHE A 7 -5.21 6.15 0.33
C PHE A 7 -5.87 5.99 -1.04
N GLN A 8 -6.64 4.92 -1.25
CA GLN A 8 -7.39 4.67 -2.49
C GLN A 8 -8.36 5.80 -2.84
N ARG A 9 -9.04 6.34 -1.83
CA ARG A 9 -10.01 7.40 -2.04
C ARG A 9 -9.37 8.74 -2.38
N ASN A 10 -8.33 9.10 -1.63
CA ASN A 10 -7.83 10.47 -1.61
C ASN A 10 -6.61 10.68 -2.50
N ILE A 11 -5.72 9.70 -2.63
CA ILE A 11 -4.46 9.87 -3.34
C ILE A 11 -4.62 9.57 -4.83
N ARG A 12 -3.94 10.35 -5.66
CA ARG A 12 -3.80 10.15 -7.11
C ARG A 12 -2.36 9.83 -7.47
N TYR A 13 -2.19 9.02 -8.50
CA TYR A 13 -0.87 8.68 -9.01
C TYR A 13 -0.34 9.78 -9.93
N ASP A 14 0.88 10.25 -9.66
CA ASP A 14 1.52 11.26 -10.50
C ASP A 14 2.16 10.62 -11.75
N TYR A 15 1.35 10.43 -12.79
CA TYR A 15 1.83 9.93 -14.08
C TYR A 15 2.78 10.89 -14.78
N ASN A 16 2.71 12.19 -14.50
CA ASN A 16 3.57 13.18 -15.16
C ASN A 16 5.00 13.04 -14.63
N ASP A 17 5.15 12.93 -13.31
CA ASP A 17 6.47 12.74 -12.70
C ASP A 17 7.02 11.35 -12.99
N ALA A 18 6.19 10.30 -12.89
CA ALA A 18 6.58 8.91 -13.17
C ALA A 18 7.09 8.68 -14.60
N ASN A 19 6.58 9.42 -15.58
CA ASN A 19 7.01 9.33 -16.98
C ASN A 19 8.11 10.34 -17.35
N SER A 20 8.50 11.22 -16.43
CA SER A 20 9.51 12.24 -16.69
C SER A 20 10.92 11.66 -16.54
N SER A 21 11.83 12.00 -17.46
CA SER A 21 13.23 11.57 -17.40
C SER A 21 14.05 12.37 -16.37
N LYS A 22 13.50 13.47 -15.84
CA LYS A 22 14.18 14.40 -14.93
C LYS A 22 13.53 14.53 -13.55
N GLY A 23 12.31 14.02 -13.33
CA GLY A 23 11.51 14.33 -12.15
C GLY A 23 11.13 15.82 -12.16
N ASN A 24 9.92 16.15 -12.59
CA ASN A 24 9.47 17.55 -12.55
C ASN A 24 9.12 17.98 -11.11
N ASN A 25 8.89 17.02 -10.23
CA ASN A 25 8.58 17.23 -8.82
C ASN A 25 9.33 16.20 -7.93
N PRO A 26 10.51 16.55 -7.40
CA PRO A 26 11.25 15.68 -6.48
C PRO A 26 10.44 15.27 -5.24
N ASN A 27 9.44 16.05 -4.85
CA ASN A 27 8.60 15.76 -3.70
C ASN A 27 7.57 14.64 -3.98
N ALA A 28 7.26 14.32 -5.25
CA ALA A 28 6.37 13.21 -5.60
C ALA A 28 6.88 11.85 -5.09
N HIS A 29 8.19 11.76 -4.79
CA HIS A 29 8.88 10.59 -4.23
C HIS A 29 8.94 10.58 -2.69
N ASN A 30 8.34 11.57 -2.01
CA ASN A 30 8.31 11.67 -0.55
C ASN A 30 6.89 11.46 0.00
N ALA A 31 6.80 11.23 1.31
CA ALA A 31 5.52 11.03 1.98
C ALA A 31 4.65 12.31 2.03
N TYR A 32 5.28 13.48 1.97
CA TYR A 32 4.60 14.77 2.11
C TYR A 32 3.62 15.02 0.97
N ASP A 33 4.03 14.85 -0.30
CA ASP A 33 3.12 15.08 -1.43
C ASP A 33 1.98 14.08 -1.47
N ALA A 34 2.24 12.82 -1.10
CA ALA A 34 1.19 11.81 -0.98
C ALA A 34 0.14 12.18 0.09
N ILE A 35 0.55 12.73 1.23
CA ILE A 35 -0.35 13.05 2.36
C ILE A 35 -1.01 14.43 2.21
N VAL A 36 -0.24 15.44 1.80
CA VAL A 36 -0.66 16.85 1.81
C VAL A 36 -1.20 17.28 0.45
N GLN A 37 -0.55 16.88 -0.63
CA GLN A 37 -0.98 17.21 -2.00
C GLN A 37 -1.91 16.16 -2.60
N ASN A 38 -2.07 15.01 -1.93
CA ASN A 38 -2.82 13.86 -2.44
C ASN A 38 -2.36 13.39 -3.83
N LEU A 39 -1.09 13.61 -4.17
CA LEU A 39 -0.53 13.32 -5.50
C LEU A 39 0.92 12.86 -5.33
N ALA A 40 1.24 11.63 -5.74
CA ALA A 40 2.59 11.10 -5.60
C ALA A 40 2.85 9.92 -6.56
N VAL A 41 4.12 9.58 -6.75
CA VAL A 41 4.54 8.34 -7.43
C VAL A 41 4.59 7.17 -6.44
N CYS A 42 4.90 5.97 -6.94
CA CYS A 42 4.89 4.72 -6.15
C CYS A 42 5.73 4.81 -4.88
N GLU A 43 6.91 5.41 -4.96
CA GLU A 43 7.80 5.59 -3.82
C GLU A 43 7.23 6.54 -2.75
N GLY A 44 6.63 7.66 -3.17
CA GLY A 44 6.00 8.61 -2.25
C GLY A 44 4.80 7.99 -1.54
N ILE A 45 3.97 7.24 -2.27
CA ILE A 45 2.84 6.49 -1.73
C ILE A 45 3.32 5.45 -0.70
N ALA A 46 4.34 4.65 -1.04
CA ALA A 46 4.88 3.64 -0.14
C ALA A 46 5.48 4.24 1.15
N LYS A 47 6.18 5.38 1.04
CA LYS A 47 6.70 6.11 2.19
C LYS A 47 5.58 6.69 3.06
N ALA A 48 4.56 7.29 2.46
CA ALA A 48 3.40 7.80 3.18
C ALA A 48 2.66 6.68 3.91
N TYR A 49 2.45 5.55 3.26
CA TYR A 49 1.80 4.41 3.89
C TYR A 49 2.59 3.90 5.09
N SER A 50 3.93 3.76 4.96
CA SER A 50 4.79 3.38 6.09
C SER A 50 4.76 4.40 7.23
N LEU A 51 4.72 5.69 6.91
CA LEU A 51 4.65 6.78 7.89
C LEU A 51 3.32 6.75 8.68
N ILE A 52 2.21 6.50 8.01
CA ILE A 52 0.91 6.39 8.68
C ILE A 52 0.83 5.08 9.49
N LEU A 53 1.36 3.96 8.99
CA LEU A 53 1.41 2.72 9.75
C LEU A 53 2.26 2.84 11.02
N SER A 54 3.42 3.52 10.94
CA SER A 54 4.28 3.72 12.10
C SER A 54 3.61 4.58 13.18
N TYR A 55 2.79 5.55 12.80
CA TYR A 55 1.96 6.33 13.73
C TYR A 55 1.01 5.42 14.54
N PHE A 56 0.53 4.32 13.95
CA PHE A 56 -0.31 3.33 14.62
C PHE A 56 0.49 2.14 15.21
N ASN A 57 1.81 2.28 15.36
CA ASN A 57 2.71 1.22 15.86
C ASN A 57 2.69 -0.07 15.03
N ILE A 58 2.30 0.01 13.74
CA ILE A 58 2.36 -1.11 12.82
C ILE A 58 3.72 -1.06 12.12
N ARG A 59 4.50 -2.13 12.27
CA ARG A 59 5.82 -2.25 11.64
C ARG A 59 5.65 -2.47 10.14
N SER A 60 6.38 -1.68 9.35
CA SER A 60 6.41 -1.79 7.90
C SER A 60 7.71 -1.26 7.32
N MET A 61 8.01 -1.64 6.08
CA MET A 61 9.09 -1.06 5.29
C MET A 61 8.67 -0.88 3.83
N ALA A 62 9.33 0.05 3.14
CA ALA A 62 9.23 0.14 1.69
C ALA A 62 10.08 -0.97 1.05
N ALA A 63 9.51 -1.68 0.09
CA ALA A 63 10.21 -2.58 -0.81
C ALA A 63 10.30 -1.94 -2.19
N SER A 64 11.35 -2.31 -2.93
CA SER A 64 11.58 -1.82 -4.29
C SER A 64 11.97 -2.96 -5.21
N GLY A 65 11.57 -2.86 -6.46
CA GLY A 65 11.86 -3.87 -7.46
C GLY A 65 11.30 -3.48 -8.81
N LYS A 66 10.79 -4.48 -9.53
CA LYS A 66 10.11 -4.30 -10.81
C LYS A 66 8.72 -4.91 -10.76
N ALA A 67 7.77 -4.30 -11.43
CA ALA A 67 6.41 -4.81 -11.52
C ALA A 67 5.82 -4.57 -12.92
N GLY A 68 5.00 -5.50 -13.39
CA GLY A 68 4.29 -5.39 -14.66
C GLY A 68 3.31 -6.54 -14.87
N GLY A 69 2.06 -6.22 -15.20
CA GLY A 69 1.05 -7.23 -15.54
C GLY A 69 1.41 -7.97 -16.84
N ALA A 70 0.71 -9.08 -17.10
CA ALA A 70 0.99 -9.98 -18.24
C ALA A 70 1.05 -9.29 -19.62
N PHE A 71 0.40 -8.14 -19.78
CA PHE A 71 0.35 -7.36 -21.02
C PHE A 71 0.93 -5.95 -20.87
N SER A 72 1.69 -5.68 -19.81
CA SER A 72 2.23 -4.34 -19.50
C SER A 72 3.76 -4.35 -19.45
N LEU A 73 4.36 -3.18 -19.69
CA LEU A 73 5.79 -3.00 -19.52
C LEU A 73 6.19 -3.26 -18.07
N ILE A 74 7.31 -3.96 -17.88
CA ILE A 74 7.91 -4.17 -16.56
C ILE A 74 8.70 -2.90 -16.21
N LEU A 75 8.26 -2.19 -15.19
CA LEU A 75 8.85 -0.91 -14.75
C LEU A 75 9.37 -1.01 -13.32
N ASN A 76 10.27 -0.10 -12.94
CA ASN A 76 10.67 0.06 -11.54
C ASN A 76 9.44 0.41 -10.70
N HIS A 77 9.34 -0.20 -9.52
CA HIS A 77 8.19 -0.05 -8.67
C HIS A 77 8.56 -0.12 -7.19
N ALA A 78 7.72 0.48 -6.34
CA ALA A 78 7.86 0.48 -4.90
C ALA A 78 6.50 0.22 -4.22
N TRP A 79 6.52 -0.60 -3.18
CA TRP A 79 5.36 -1.00 -2.39
C TRP A 79 5.79 -1.21 -0.93
N ASN A 80 4.94 -1.80 -0.08
CA ASN A 80 5.23 -2.01 1.33
C ASN A 80 5.29 -3.48 1.73
N ILE A 81 6.19 -3.81 2.65
CA ILE A 81 6.09 -4.99 3.49
C ILE A 81 5.51 -4.56 4.83
N VAL A 82 4.46 -5.22 5.29
CA VAL A 82 3.76 -4.92 6.54
C VAL A 82 3.82 -6.15 7.44
N GLU A 83 4.10 -5.92 8.71
CA GLU A 83 4.08 -6.97 9.71
C GLU A 83 2.75 -6.98 10.47
N TYR A 84 2.19 -8.17 10.61
CA TYR A 84 0.97 -8.40 11.37
C TYR A 84 1.06 -9.76 12.07
N GLU A 85 0.83 -9.80 13.39
CA GLU A 85 0.93 -11.02 14.20
C GLU A 85 2.23 -11.82 14.01
N ASN A 86 3.37 -11.12 13.90
CA ASN A 86 4.71 -11.69 13.66
C ASN A 86 4.89 -12.38 12.29
N GLU A 87 4.00 -12.10 11.34
CA GLU A 87 4.11 -12.53 9.94
C GLU A 87 4.26 -11.30 9.04
N TYR A 88 4.97 -11.45 7.93
CA TYR A 88 5.19 -10.38 6.95
C TYR A 88 4.35 -10.59 5.71
N TYR A 89 3.89 -9.48 5.14
CA TYR A 89 2.98 -9.46 4.01
C TYR A 89 3.33 -8.34 3.03
N HIS A 90 3.12 -8.60 1.74
CA HIS A 90 3.19 -7.59 0.70
C HIS A 90 1.88 -6.78 0.64
N CYS A 91 2.02 -5.46 0.61
CA CYS A 91 0.94 -4.49 0.45
C CYS A 91 1.31 -3.49 -0.65
N ASP A 92 0.67 -3.58 -1.82
CA ASP A 92 0.83 -2.60 -2.90
C ASP A 92 -0.39 -1.68 -3.02
N ILE A 93 -0.37 -0.65 -2.19
CA ILE A 93 -1.42 0.36 -2.15
C ILE A 93 -1.54 1.10 -3.49
N LYS A 94 -0.45 1.28 -4.23
CA LYS A 94 -0.48 1.98 -5.52
C LYS A 94 -1.33 1.21 -6.51
N TRP A 95 -1.12 -0.11 -6.66
CA TRP A 95 -1.88 -0.91 -7.62
C TRP A 95 -3.35 -1.06 -7.19
N ASP A 96 -3.63 -1.01 -5.88
CA ASP A 96 -5.01 -0.94 -5.37
C ASP A 96 -5.68 0.43 -5.59
N LEU A 97 -4.95 1.55 -5.79
CA LEU A 97 -5.55 2.86 -6.10
C LEU A 97 -6.43 2.81 -7.36
N CYS A 98 -6.01 2.05 -8.39
CA CYS A 98 -6.68 2.03 -9.70
C CYS A 98 -8.16 1.62 -9.60
N GLY A 99 -8.49 0.69 -8.68
CA GLY A 99 -9.86 0.24 -8.49
C GLY A 99 -10.81 1.38 -8.11
N TYR A 100 -10.38 2.24 -7.18
CA TYR A 100 -11.22 3.33 -6.69
C TYR A 100 -11.24 4.51 -7.66
N VAL A 101 -10.10 4.89 -8.24
CA VAL A 101 -10.03 5.99 -9.21
C VAL A 101 -10.92 5.73 -10.42
N ASP A 102 -10.91 4.50 -10.96
CA ASP A 102 -11.63 4.18 -12.19
C ASP A 102 -13.11 3.83 -11.95
N ARG A 103 -13.42 3.17 -10.82
CA ARG A 103 -14.73 2.54 -10.60
C ARG A 103 -15.43 2.96 -9.30
N GLN A 104 -14.80 3.80 -8.47
CA GLN A 104 -15.29 4.14 -7.13
C GLN A 104 -15.50 2.90 -6.23
N ILE A 105 -14.72 1.84 -6.46
CA ILE A 105 -14.76 0.59 -5.70
C ILE A 105 -13.38 0.36 -5.08
N TYR A 106 -13.35 0.05 -3.79
CA TYR A 106 -12.09 -0.30 -3.13
C TYR A 106 -11.53 -1.63 -3.67
N SER A 107 -10.25 -1.62 -4.02
CA SER A 107 -9.48 -2.82 -4.38
C SER A 107 -8.67 -3.29 -3.18
N TYR A 108 -8.48 -4.60 -3.06
CA TYR A 108 -7.62 -5.23 -2.06
C TYR A 108 -6.79 -6.34 -2.70
N GLN A 109 -6.56 -6.22 -4.01
CA GLN A 109 -5.93 -7.28 -4.79
C GLN A 109 -4.49 -7.52 -4.35
N TYR A 110 -3.80 -6.46 -3.93
CA TYR A 110 -2.42 -6.51 -3.46
C TYR A 110 -2.30 -6.24 -1.97
N PHE A 111 -3.37 -6.48 -1.20
CA PHE A 111 -3.36 -6.31 0.24
C PHE A 111 -3.11 -7.66 0.92
N GLY A 112 -1.97 -7.78 1.60
CA GLY A 112 -1.68 -8.93 2.45
C GLY A 112 -1.17 -10.17 1.70
N LEU A 113 -0.48 -10.00 0.57
CA LEU A 113 0.00 -11.12 -0.25
C LEU A 113 1.26 -11.78 0.33
N ASP A 114 1.39 -13.08 0.13
CA ASP A 114 2.66 -13.79 0.36
C ASP A 114 3.63 -13.64 -0.83
N ASP A 115 4.87 -14.11 -0.65
CA ASP A 115 5.92 -14.09 -1.68
C ASP A 115 5.45 -14.79 -2.97
N SER A 116 4.67 -15.88 -2.86
CA SER A 116 4.22 -16.66 -4.03
C SER A 116 3.20 -15.89 -4.86
N GLU A 117 2.23 -15.27 -4.20
CA GLU A 117 1.19 -14.45 -4.81
C GLU A 117 1.80 -13.19 -5.45
N MET A 118 2.65 -12.48 -4.70
CA MET A 118 3.27 -11.24 -5.17
C MET A 118 4.24 -11.50 -6.34
N SER A 119 4.91 -12.66 -6.37
CA SER A 119 5.91 -12.98 -7.41
C SER A 119 5.34 -13.19 -8.82
N ILE A 120 4.01 -13.26 -8.96
CA ILE A 120 3.31 -13.44 -10.23
C ILE A 120 3.62 -12.27 -11.19
N ASP A 121 3.57 -11.04 -10.68
CA ASP A 121 3.75 -9.81 -11.45
C ASP A 121 4.75 -8.82 -10.84
N HIS A 122 5.27 -9.10 -9.64
CA HIS A 122 6.37 -8.36 -9.02
C HIS A 122 7.66 -9.19 -8.94
N LYS A 123 8.80 -8.50 -9.02
CA LYS A 123 10.14 -9.06 -8.84
C LYS A 123 10.95 -8.15 -7.91
N TRP A 124 11.49 -8.73 -6.84
CA TRP A 124 12.35 -8.04 -5.88
C TRP A 124 13.54 -8.92 -5.49
N ASN A 125 14.48 -8.34 -4.75
CA ASN A 125 15.57 -9.09 -4.15
C ASN A 125 15.12 -9.67 -2.81
N LEU A 126 14.99 -10.99 -2.71
CA LEU A 126 14.61 -11.69 -1.47
C LEU A 126 15.56 -11.42 -0.29
N LYS A 127 16.77 -10.91 -0.54
CA LYS A 127 17.74 -10.57 0.52
C LYS A 127 17.51 -9.18 1.12
N THR A 128 16.68 -8.34 0.51
CA THR A 128 16.45 -6.96 0.96
C THR A 128 15.19 -6.80 1.80
N VAL A 129 14.36 -7.84 1.91
CA VAL A 129 13.09 -7.85 2.64
C VAL A 129 12.96 -9.16 3.43
N PRO A 130 12.19 -9.20 4.53
CA PRO A 130 11.88 -10.46 5.20
C PRO A 130 11.04 -11.38 4.31
N ASN A 131 11.09 -12.68 4.58
CA ASN A 131 10.23 -13.68 3.91
C ASN A 131 8.76 -13.41 4.26
N CYS A 132 7.93 -13.17 3.25
CA CYS A 132 6.50 -13.02 3.43
C CYS A 132 5.81 -14.36 3.18
N SER A 133 5.66 -15.16 4.22
CA SER A 133 4.99 -16.47 4.18
C SER A 133 3.64 -16.47 4.89
N GLY A 134 3.16 -15.30 5.32
CA GLY A 134 1.90 -15.19 6.04
C GLY A 134 0.70 -15.46 5.13
N SER A 135 -0.30 -16.18 5.63
CA SER A 135 -1.51 -16.51 4.86
C SER A 135 -2.79 -15.88 5.43
N LYS A 136 -2.71 -15.21 6.59
CA LYS A 136 -3.89 -14.72 7.33
C LYS A 136 -4.50 -13.43 6.76
N LEU A 137 -3.68 -12.58 6.15
CA LEU A 137 -4.10 -11.29 5.59
C LEU A 137 -4.42 -11.31 4.10
N SER A 138 -4.06 -12.37 3.36
CA SER A 138 -4.38 -12.44 1.93
C SER A 138 -5.90 -12.37 1.75
N TYR A 139 -6.34 -11.28 1.12
CA TYR A 139 -7.75 -10.91 1.00
C TYR A 139 -8.59 -11.99 0.31
N TYR A 140 -8.06 -12.61 -0.75
CA TYR A 140 -8.77 -13.65 -1.49
C TYR A 140 -8.71 -15.03 -0.82
N LYS A 141 -7.67 -15.31 -0.04
CA LYS A 141 -7.59 -16.55 0.76
C LYS A 141 -8.52 -16.51 1.97
N ASN A 142 -8.81 -15.30 2.49
CA ASN A 142 -9.64 -15.11 3.67
C ASN A 142 -10.83 -14.18 3.40
N ILE A 143 -11.71 -14.56 2.46
CA ILE A 143 -12.99 -13.86 2.21
C ILE A 143 -13.86 -13.76 3.50
N THR A 144 -13.58 -14.57 4.52
CA THR A 144 -14.21 -14.51 5.85
C THR A 144 -13.62 -13.43 6.78
N ASN A 145 -12.42 -12.89 6.50
CA ASN A 145 -11.70 -11.90 7.32
C ASN A 145 -12.03 -10.44 6.99
N TYR A 146 -13.21 -10.18 6.41
CA TYR A 146 -13.79 -8.83 6.38
C TYR A 146 -13.85 -8.18 7.79
N LEU A 147 -13.89 -9.03 8.82
CA LEU A 147 -13.84 -8.65 10.23
C LEU A 147 -12.42 -8.23 10.68
N LEU A 148 -11.34 -8.84 10.18
CA LEU A 148 -9.97 -8.48 10.58
C LEU A 148 -9.58 -7.07 10.10
N ILE A 149 -9.96 -6.72 8.86
CA ILE A 149 -9.80 -5.37 8.28
C ILE A 149 -10.62 -4.33 9.07
N ARG A 150 -11.75 -4.74 9.67
CA ARG A 150 -12.53 -3.91 10.61
C ARG A 150 -11.95 -3.89 12.02
N MET A 151 -11.29 -4.94 12.49
CA MET A 151 -10.71 -5.02 13.84
C MET A 151 -9.52 -4.06 14.01
N ILE A 152 -8.72 -3.85 12.95
CA ILE A 152 -7.72 -2.77 12.93
C ILE A 152 -8.39 -1.39 13.14
N LYS A 153 -9.63 -1.17 12.65
CA LYS A 153 -10.40 0.07 12.93
C LYS A 153 -10.84 0.19 14.40
N TYR A 154 -11.08 -0.92 15.09
CA TYR A 154 -11.64 -0.93 16.46
C TYR A 154 -10.56 -0.88 17.55
N GLN A 155 -9.41 -1.49 17.30
CA GLN A 155 -8.29 -1.47 18.25
C GLN A 155 -7.65 -0.08 18.34
N ILE A 156 -7.56 0.62 17.20
CA ILE A 156 -7.17 2.04 17.12
C ILE A 156 -8.16 2.96 17.87
N SER A 157 -9.47 2.68 17.82
CA SER A 157 -10.46 3.50 18.52
C SER A 157 -10.54 3.25 20.03
N TYR A 158 -10.10 2.08 20.51
CA TYR A 158 -10.12 1.74 21.94
C TYR A 158 -8.88 2.25 22.69
N GLU A 159 -7.72 2.32 22.02
CA GLU A 159 -6.47 2.77 22.64
C GLU A 159 -6.19 4.28 22.51
N GLY A 160 -6.98 5.02 21.73
CA GLY A 160 -6.86 6.47 21.63
C GLY A 160 -8.14 7.14 21.12
N ASN A 161 -8.76 7.96 21.98
CA ASN A 161 -9.85 8.86 21.63
C ASN A 161 -9.47 9.76 20.44
N ILE A 162 -9.87 9.40 19.22
CA ILE A 162 -9.97 10.34 18.10
C ILE A 162 -11.23 10.01 17.29
N THR A 163 -12.31 10.72 17.62
CA THR A 163 -13.43 10.93 16.70
C THR A 163 -12.97 11.87 15.59
N LEU A 164 -12.73 11.32 14.40
CA LEU A 164 -12.71 12.12 13.17
C LEU A 164 -14.16 12.24 12.68
N GLU A 165 -14.85 13.30 13.11
CA GLU A 165 -15.95 13.85 12.33
C GLU A 165 -15.35 14.54 11.09
N ILE A 166 -15.70 14.06 9.90
CA ILE A 166 -15.44 14.77 8.64
C ILE A 166 -16.82 15.12 8.10
N VAL A 167 -17.07 16.43 8.01
CA VAL A 167 -18.22 17.04 7.33
C VAL A 167 -18.21 16.68 5.85
#